data_AF-A0A8T4YPE0-F1
#
_entry.id   AF-A0A8T4YPE0-F1
#
_cell.length_a   1.000
_cell.length_b   1.000
_cell.length_c   1.000
_cell.angle_alpha   90.00
_cell.angle_beta   90.00
_cell.angle_gamma   90.00
#
_symmetry.space_group_name_H-M   'P 1'
#
loop_
_entity.id
_entity.type
_entity.pdbx_description
1 polymer ?
#
loop_
_entity_poly.entity_id
_entity_poly.type
_entity_poly.pdbx_seq_one_letter_code
_entity_poly.pdbx_strand_id
1 'polypeptide(L)'
;RPLRLGTTGLALAAAGFKPVIDCRNEKDLFGKKLTITLHAVADDLASAAHLLMGETSEKIPAVLIKEAPISFDDGVYGPKDMALPPEQCIFMSKIKKSSQIKC
;
A
#
# COMPACT_ATOMS: atom_id res chain seq x y z
N ARG A 1 -2.81 -5.89 10.27
CA ARG A 1 -2.49 -6.90 9.22
C ARG A 1 -2.81 -8.30 9.76
N PRO A 2 -3.24 -9.29 8.96
CA PRO A 2 -3.58 -10.62 9.47
C PRO A 2 -2.39 -11.26 10.21
N LEU A 3 -2.65 -11.89 11.36
CA LEU A 3 -1.70 -12.68 12.15
C LEU A 3 -0.43 -11.94 12.63
N ARG A 4 -0.50 -10.62 12.85
CA ARG A 4 0.59 -9.83 13.45
C ARG A 4 0.05 -8.89 14.52
N LEU A 5 0.73 -8.83 15.67
CA LEU A 5 0.46 -7.87 16.73
C LEU A 5 1.00 -6.49 16.34
N GLY A 6 0.31 -5.44 16.79
CA GLY A 6 0.69 -4.04 16.59
C GLY A 6 -0.01 -3.35 15.41
N THR A 7 0.20 -2.03 15.35
CA THR A 7 -0.29 -1.10 14.33
C THR A 7 0.83 -0.69 13.37
N THR A 8 0.46 -0.15 12.22
CA THR A 8 1.42 0.35 11.22
C THR A 8 0.75 1.42 10.37
N GLY A 9 1.57 2.29 9.78
CA GLY A 9 1.11 3.31 8.84
C GLY A 9 0.58 2.69 7.56
N LEU A 10 -0.52 3.25 7.04
CA LEU A 10 -1.09 2.87 5.75
C LEU A 10 -1.41 4.14 4.98
N ALA A 11 -1.10 4.18 3.69
CA ALA A 11 -1.46 5.30 2.84
C ALA A 11 -2.96 5.24 2.50
N LEU A 12 -3.68 6.33 2.80
CA LEU A 12 -5.09 6.46 2.41
C LEU A 12 -5.24 7.08 1.01
N ALA A 13 -4.33 7.98 0.67
CA ALA A 13 -4.24 8.64 -0.63
C ALA A 13 -2.79 9.05 -0.89
N ALA A 14 -2.46 9.27 -2.16
CA ALA A 14 -1.18 9.82 -2.59
C ALA A 14 -1.42 10.89 -3.66
N ALA A 15 -0.54 11.89 -3.71
CA ALA A 15 -0.56 12.90 -4.75
C ALA A 15 0.88 13.20 -5.17
N GLY A 16 1.07 13.45 -6.46
CA GLY A 16 2.37 13.79 -7.02
C GLY A 16 3.27 12.59 -7.35
N PHE A 17 2.80 11.36 -7.14
CA PHE A 17 3.49 10.12 -7.55
C PHE A 17 2.55 8.92 -7.53
N LYS A 18 2.79 7.94 -8.40
CA LYS A 18 2.07 6.65 -8.38
C LYS A 18 2.29 5.90 -7.06
N PRO A 19 1.22 5.52 -6.34
CA PRO A 19 1.37 4.85 -5.05
C PRO A 19 1.77 3.38 -5.16
N VAL A 20 1.49 2.75 -6.32
CA VAL A 20 1.83 1.36 -6.62
C VAL A 20 2.67 1.32 -7.89
N ILE A 21 3.87 0.75 -7.80
CA ILE A 21 4.74 0.50 -8.95
C ILE A 21 4.48 -0.92 -9.45
N ASP A 22 4.16 -1.04 -10.74
CA ASP A 22 4.03 -2.33 -11.39
C ASP A 22 5.41 -2.86 -11.79
N CYS A 23 5.91 -3.81 -11.02
CA CYS A 23 7.21 -4.44 -11.30
C CYS A 23 7.08 -5.67 -12.20
N ARG A 24 5.88 -5.98 -12.72
CA ARG A 24 5.70 -7.13 -13.60
C ARG A 24 6.46 -6.90 -14.90
N ASN A 25 7.07 -7.95 -15.43
CA ASN A 25 7.98 -7.96 -16.58
C ASN A 25 9.38 -7.37 -16.36
N GLU A 26 9.63 -6.72 -15.22
CA GLU A 26 10.98 -6.36 -14.81
C GLU A 26 11.82 -7.62 -14.57
N LYS A 27 13.14 -7.49 -14.74
CA LYS A 27 14.08 -8.61 -14.56
C LYS A 27 14.65 -8.62 -13.15
N ASP A 28 14.71 -9.80 -12.55
CA ASP A 28 15.46 -10.02 -11.32
C ASP A 28 16.99 -10.07 -11.57
N LEU A 29 17.76 -10.29 -10.50
CA LEU A 29 19.23 -10.40 -10.54
C LEU A 29 19.74 -11.53 -11.45
N PHE A 30 18.90 -12.51 -11.79
CA PHE A 30 19.22 -13.65 -12.65
C PHE A 30 18.59 -13.51 -14.05
N GLY A 31 18.05 -12.33 -14.39
CA GLY A 31 17.43 -12.06 -15.67
C GLY A 31 16.03 -12.67 -15.85
N LYS A 32 15.42 -13.23 -14.81
CA LYS A 32 14.06 -13.80 -14.85
C LYS A 32 13.04 -12.69 -14.70
N LYS A 33 11.96 -12.76 -15.48
CA LYS A 33 10.86 -11.79 -15.41
C LYS A 33 10.02 -11.99 -14.15
N LEU A 34 9.67 -10.90 -13.49
CA LEU A 34 8.69 -10.89 -12.40
C LEU A 34 7.27 -11.01 -12.95
N THR A 35 6.44 -11.87 -12.36
CA THR A 35 5.09 -12.18 -12.89
C THR A 35 3.97 -11.48 -12.12
N ILE A 36 4.12 -11.25 -10.82
CA ILE A 36 3.01 -10.86 -9.92
C ILE A 36 3.29 -9.57 -9.15
N THR A 37 4.55 -9.14 -9.06
CA THR A 37 4.99 -8.13 -8.10
C THR A 37 4.40 -6.74 -8.38
N LEU A 38 3.67 -6.23 -7.40
CA LEU A 38 3.23 -4.83 -7.29
C LEU A 38 3.87 -4.26 -6.03
N HIS A 39 4.64 -3.18 -6.16
CA HIS A 39 5.33 -2.55 -5.04
C HIS A 39 4.49 -1.38 -4.51
N ALA A 40 3.97 -1.50 -3.29
CA ALA A 40 3.13 -0.50 -2.62
C ALA A 40 3.98 0.62 -1.98
N VAL A 41 4.64 1.43 -2.80
CA VAL A 41 5.60 2.46 -2.34
C VAL A 41 4.97 3.48 -1.40
N ALA A 42 3.71 3.88 -1.64
CA ALA A 42 3.03 4.81 -0.74
C ALA A 42 2.85 4.24 0.67
N ASP A 43 2.54 2.95 0.80
CA ASP A 43 2.41 2.28 2.10
C ASP A 43 3.76 2.14 2.81
N ASP A 44 4.84 1.89 2.06
CA ASP A 44 6.20 1.84 2.62
C ASP A 44 6.60 3.21 3.20
N LEU A 45 6.34 4.29 2.45
CA LEU A 45 6.59 5.67 2.92
C LEU A 45 5.72 6.02 4.13
N ALA A 46 4.43 5.67 4.09
CA ALA A 46 3.51 5.90 5.20
C ALA A 46 3.92 5.11 6.46
N SER A 47 4.38 3.87 6.30
CA SER A 47 4.90 3.04 7.39
C SER A 47 6.16 3.64 8.02
N ALA A 48 7.09 4.14 7.20
CA ALA A 48 8.30 4.80 7.68
C ALA A 48 7.98 6.11 8.41
N ALA A 49 7.06 6.91 7.89
CA ALA A 49 6.60 8.13 8.55
C ALA A 49 5.92 7.82 9.89
N HIS A 50 5.03 6.83 9.92
CA HIS A 50 4.30 6.43 11.12
C HIS A 50 5.21 6.04 12.29
N LEU A 51 6.34 5.39 12.01
CA LEU A 51 7.34 5.07 13.04
C LEU A 51 7.86 6.32 13.78
N LEU A 52 8.04 7.44 13.07
CA LEU A 52 8.50 8.71 13.65
C LEU A 52 7.36 9.54 14.24
N MET A 53 6.15 9.42 13.70
CA MET A 53 4.97 10.12 14.20
C MET A 53 4.59 9.66 15.62
N GLY A 54 4.83 8.37 15.92
CA GLY A 54 4.40 7.76 17.17
C GLY A 54 2.89 7.52 17.22
N GLU A 55 2.44 6.88 18.29
CA GLU A 55 1.04 6.41 18.45
C GLU A 55 0.36 6.99 19.69
N THR A 56 1.03 7.87 20.42
CA THR A 56 0.61 8.32 21.74
C THR A 56 0.60 9.85 21.84
N SER A 57 1.59 10.41 22.54
CA SER A 57 1.67 11.81 22.93
C SER A 57 2.84 12.56 22.29
N GLU A 58 3.46 11.95 21.27
CA GLU A 58 4.63 12.46 20.56
C GLU A 58 4.32 13.78 19.83
N LYS A 59 3.06 13.98 19.41
CA LYS A 59 2.58 15.19 18.74
C LYS A 59 3.36 15.53 17.46
N ILE A 60 3.71 14.51 16.68
CA ILE A 60 4.40 14.66 15.40
C ILE A 60 3.40 14.31 14.27
N PRO A 61 2.67 15.28 13.70
CA PRO A 61 1.62 15.01 12.72
C PRO A 61 2.13 14.90 11.27
N ALA A 62 3.40 15.21 11.01
CA ALA A 62 3.97 15.23 9.67
C ALA A 62 5.44 14.81 9.69
N VAL A 63 5.86 14.13 8.62
CA VAL A 63 7.23 13.67 8.42
C VAL A 63 7.65 14.03 7.00
N LEU A 64 8.85 14.60 6.87
CA LEU A 64 9.47 14.88 5.58
C LEU A 64 10.41 13.74 5.20
N ILE A 65 10.10 13.04 4.12
CA ILE A 65 10.99 12.04 3.52
C ILE A 65 11.70 12.70 2.34
N LYS A 66 13.03 12.66 2.35
CA LYS A 66 13.88 13.16 1.26
C LYS A 66 14.46 11.99 0.48
N GLU A 67 14.71 12.22 -0.81
CA GLU A 67 15.34 11.22 -1.69
C GLU A 67 14.57 9.90 -1.75
N ALA A 68 13.24 9.96 -1.63
CA ALA A 68 12.39 8.81 -1.84
C ALA A 68 12.56 8.29 -3.28
N PRO A 69 12.65 6.96 -3.49
CA PRO A 69 12.84 6.36 -4.81
C PRO A 69 11.53 6.36 -5.61
N ILE A 70 10.97 7.55 -5.86
CA ILE A 70 9.70 7.76 -6.57
C ILE A 70 9.91 8.62 -7.80
N SER A 71 9.09 8.39 -8.82
CA SER A 71 8.97 9.28 -9.98
C SER A 71 7.78 10.20 -9.76
N PHE A 72 8.03 11.51 -9.81
CA PHE A 72 6.98 12.50 -9.65
C PHE A 72 6.08 12.55 -10.89
N ASP A 73 4.80 12.77 -10.65
CA ASP A 73 3.77 13.03 -11.66
C ASP A 73 2.77 14.07 -11.14
N ASP A 74 1.75 14.41 -11.94
CA ASP A 74 0.68 15.34 -11.55
C ASP A 74 -0.60 14.61 -11.09
N GLY A 75 -0.48 13.32 -10.72
CA GLY A 75 -1.59 12.45 -10.38
C GLY A 75 -2.12 12.66 -8.96
N VAL A 76 -3.41 12.39 -8.78
CA VAL A 76 -4.07 12.27 -7.48
C VAL A 76 -4.68 10.88 -7.39
N TYR A 77 -4.23 10.12 -6.40
CA TYR A 77 -4.54 8.70 -6.23
C TYR A 77 -5.27 8.49 -4.92
N GLY A 78 -6.46 7.88 -5.00
CA GLY A 78 -7.30 7.58 -3.85
C GLY A 78 -7.17 6.13 -3.40
N PRO A 79 -8.02 5.72 -2.43
CA PRO A 79 -8.02 4.35 -1.92
C PRO A 79 -8.22 3.28 -3.00
N LYS A 80 -8.96 3.60 -4.08
CA LYS A 80 -9.23 2.65 -5.18
C LYS A 80 -8.00 2.33 -6.02
N ASP A 81 -7.03 3.25 -6.09
CA ASP A 81 -5.80 3.09 -6.88
C ASP A 81 -4.76 2.20 -6.17
N MET A 82 -4.96 1.96 -4.87
CA MET A 82 -4.09 1.16 -4.02
C MET A 82 -4.75 -0.12 -3.51
N ALA A 83 -6.09 -0.21 -3.58
CA ALA A 83 -6.83 -1.36 -3.12
C ALA A 83 -6.86 -2.50 -4.15
N LEU A 84 -6.60 -3.72 -3.68
CA LEU A 84 -6.89 -4.92 -4.46
C LEU A 84 -8.41 -5.11 -4.56
N PRO A 85 -8.97 -5.35 -5.77
CA PRO A 85 -10.39 -5.64 -5.92
C PRO A 85 -10.82 -6.82 -5.04
N PRO A 86 -11.99 -6.76 -4.36
CA PRO A 86 -12.44 -7.82 -3.46
C PRO A 86 -12.51 -9.20 -4.10
N GLU A 87 -12.80 -9.26 -5.40
CA GLU A 87 -12.91 -10.48 -6.19
C GLU A 87 -11.55 -11.15 -6.40
N GLN A 88 -10.47 -10.37 -6.40
CA GLN A 88 -9.08 -10.83 -6.51
C GLN A 88 -8.44 -11.12 -5.14
N CYS A 89 -9.04 -10.62 -4.06
CA CYS A 89 -8.57 -10.87 -2.70
C CYS A 89 -9.11 -12.21 -2.17
N ILE A 90 -8.20 -13.14 -1.84
CA ILE A 90 -8.59 -14.47 -1.31
C ILE A 90 -9.44 -14.39 -0.04
N PHE A 91 -9.19 -13.41 0.83
CA PHE A 91 -9.95 -13.24 2.07
C PHE A 91 -11.32 -12.60 1.79
N MET A 92 -11.32 -11.44 1.11
CA MET A 92 -12.55 -10.68 0.88
C MET A 92 -13.51 -11.37 -0.09
N SER A 93 -13.00 -12.13 -1.07
CA SER A 93 -13.82 -12.90 -2.01
C SER A 93 -14.65 -13.99 -1.32
N LYS A 94 -14.17 -14.53 -0.19
CA LYS A 94 -14.88 -15.54 0.61
C LYS A 94 -15.82 -14.90 1.63
N ILE A 95 -15.44 -13.77 2.21
CA ILE A 95 -16.28 -13.01 3.15
C ILE A 95 -17.51 -12.42 2.45
N LYS A 96 -17.38 -11.85 1.25
CA LYS A 96 -18.53 -11.28 0.51
C LYS A 96 -19.57 -12.33 0.09
N LYS A 97 -19.15 -13.56 -0.24
CA LYS A 97 -20.08 -14.63 -0.64
C LYS A 97 -20.92 -15.17 0.52
N SER A 98 -20.45 -15.02 1.75
CA SER A 98 -21.19 -15.47 2.95
C SER A 98 -22.31 -14.50 3.37
N SER A 99 -22.30 -13.26 2.89
CA SER A 99 -23.35 -12.25 3.16
C SER A 99 -24.61 -12.38 2.28
N GLN A 100 -24.70 -13.39 1.41
CA GLN A 100 -25.92 -13.72 0.66
C GLN A 100 -26.84 -14.70 1.41
N ILE A 101 -26.54 -15.03 2.66
CA ILE A 101 -27.50 -15.69 3.54
C ILE A 101 -28.51 -14.62 3.97
N LYS A 102 -29.60 -14.52 3.21
CA LYS A 102 -30.80 -13.77 3.58
C LYS A 102 -31.24 -14.20 4.98
N CYS A 103 -31.29 -13.25 5.91
CA CYS A 103 -32.39 -13.23 6.87
C CYS A 103 -33.66 -12.82 6.12
#